data_AF-A0A2D7S6F8-F1
#
_entry.id   AF-A0A2D7S6F8-F1
#
_cell.length_a   1.000
_cell.length_b   1.000
_cell.length_c   1.000
_cell.angle_alpha   90.00
_cell.angle_beta   90.00
_cell.angle_gamma   90.00
#
_symmetry.space_group_name_H-M   'P 1'
#
loop_
_entity.id
_entity.type
_entity.pdbx_description
1 polymer ?
#
loop_
_entity_poly.entity_id
_entity_poly.type
_entity_poly.pdbx_seq_one_letter_code
_entity_poly.pdbx_strand_id
1 'polypeptide(L)'
;MYSWRNADITNILNFQEDFPDTQVISINQNYRSTQNILKTARNVITTNQLNIDNEIYTENPEGSPVISHEAFDELDEAAFVIAESKQLTQGPNPDFKLSDIAIMYRVNAQSRVIEEACLKSSVKYRIVGGIQFYQRKEIKDLIAYLSAISNPSDDISLIRAISNPGRGIGKKTLDSLKSYSTDKHLSLLDALQELNSEHENDGSIPIMFNSRSIKLLSGFYNVFHNFIAQSSQVPLVELIDLVLENSGLQSSILESSDKAQERWENILEFRETSREFNTQNALEGLSSLLDRLALINDVDSYDDTDNCLTLITLHQSKGLEFPVVFLVGLEEGL
;
A
#
# COMPACT_ATOMS: atom_id res chain seq x y z
N MET A 1 -2.94 20.36 -13.62
CA MET A 1 -2.36 19.01 -13.39
C MET A 1 -0.90 19.02 -12.92
N TYR A 2 0.04 19.81 -13.51
CA TYR A 2 1.46 19.83 -13.07
C TYR A 2 1.97 21.21 -12.61
N SER A 3 1.10 22.16 -12.31
CA SER A 3 1.51 23.50 -11.85
C SER A 3 2.37 23.47 -10.59
N TRP A 4 2.12 22.51 -9.69
CA TRP A 4 2.92 22.25 -8.49
C TRP A 4 4.34 21.74 -8.76
N ARG A 5 4.62 21.29 -10.00
CA ARG A 5 5.99 21.01 -10.51
C ARG A 5 6.52 22.14 -11.39
N ASN A 6 5.99 23.35 -11.24
CA ASN A 6 6.34 24.55 -12.02
C ASN A 6 6.00 24.44 -13.52
N ALA A 7 5.00 23.64 -13.90
CA ALA A 7 4.47 23.70 -15.26
C ALA A 7 3.66 24.99 -15.43
N ASP A 8 4.07 25.83 -16.37
CA ASP A 8 3.40 27.09 -16.69
C ASP A 8 2.55 26.94 -17.97
N ILE A 9 1.27 27.27 -17.86
CA ILE A 9 0.30 27.26 -18.96
C ILE A 9 0.53 28.40 -19.96
N THR A 10 1.18 29.50 -19.52
CA THR A 10 1.46 30.65 -20.39
C THR A 10 2.37 30.28 -21.56
N ASN A 11 3.25 29.28 -21.40
CA ASN A 11 4.13 28.79 -22.45
C ASN A 11 3.39 28.36 -23.72
N ILE A 12 2.20 27.78 -23.60
CA ILE A 12 1.41 27.36 -24.78
C ILE A 12 0.47 28.46 -25.26
N LEU A 13 -0.02 29.32 -24.36
CA LEU A 13 -0.90 30.44 -24.71
C LEU A 13 -0.15 31.52 -25.50
N ASN A 14 1.09 31.81 -25.10
CA ASN A 14 1.93 32.84 -25.71
C ASN A 14 2.79 32.31 -26.86
N PHE A 15 2.64 31.03 -27.22
CA PHE A 15 3.49 30.40 -28.23
C PHE A 15 3.44 31.12 -29.59
N GLN A 16 2.28 31.67 -29.96
CA GLN A 16 2.12 32.46 -31.18
C GLN A 16 2.72 33.86 -31.07
N GLU A 17 2.85 34.43 -29.86
CA GLU A 17 3.53 35.71 -29.64
C GLU A 17 5.05 35.55 -29.70
N ASP A 18 5.56 34.45 -29.13
CA ASP A 18 6.99 34.13 -29.12
C ASP A 18 7.50 33.68 -30.51
N PHE A 19 6.65 33.01 -31.29
CA PHE A 19 6.99 32.49 -32.62
C PHE A 19 5.91 32.87 -33.66
N PRO A 20 5.98 34.10 -34.22
CA PRO A 20 4.94 34.62 -35.13
C PRO A 20 4.73 33.84 -36.42
N ASP A 21 5.76 33.14 -36.92
CA ASP A 21 5.71 32.36 -38.16
C ASP A 21 5.18 30.92 -37.97
N THR A 22 4.60 30.61 -36.81
CA THR A 22 4.14 29.26 -36.47
C THR A 22 2.81 28.91 -37.13
N GLN A 23 2.72 27.74 -37.75
CA GLN A 23 1.45 27.16 -38.21
C GLN A 23 0.73 26.47 -37.04
N VAL A 24 -0.50 26.90 -36.75
CA VAL A 24 -1.38 26.26 -35.76
C VAL A 24 -2.30 25.25 -36.45
N ILE A 25 -2.29 24.01 -35.97
CA ILE A 25 -3.18 22.94 -36.44
C ILE A 25 -4.03 22.48 -35.25
N SER A 26 -5.34 22.72 -35.30
CA SER A 26 -6.28 22.28 -34.26
C SER A 26 -6.78 20.87 -34.53
N ILE A 27 -6.63 19.98 -33.56
CA ILE A 27 -7.14 18.59 -33.63
C ILE A 27 -8.42 18.52 -32.78
N ASN A 28 -9.56 18.64 -33.46
CA ASN A 28 -10.85 18.79 -32.80
C ASN A 28 -11.67 17.48 -32.75
N GLN A 29 -11.26 16.43 -33.46
CA GLN A 29 -11.97 15.17 -33.45
C GLN A 29 -11.40 14.22 -32.38
N ASN A 30 -12.24 13.83 -31.43
CA ASN A 30 -11.95 12.81 -30.44
C ASN A 30 -12.36 11.43 -30.97
N TYR A 31 -11.42 10.50 -30.96
CA TYR A 31 -11.62 9.12 -31.43
C TYR A 31 -11.81 8.11 -30.29
N ARG A 32 -11.71 8.56 -29.04
CA ARG A 32 -11.65 7.70 -27.84
C ARG A 32 -13.00 7.50 -27.17
N SER A 33 -13.68 8.60 -26.90
CA SER A 33 -14.84 8.64 -26.00
C SER A 33 -16.14 8.67 -26.79
N THR A 34 -17.21 8.20 -26.16
CA THR A 34 -18.59 8.30 -26.66
C THR A 34 -19.12 9.73 -26.51
N GLN A 35 -20.22 10.05 -27.19
CA GLN A 35 -20.77 11.42 -27.17
C GLN A 35 -21.20 11.85 -25.77
N ASN A 36 -21.80 10.94 -24.99
CA ASN A 36 -22.21 11.24 -23.61
C ASN A 36 -21.03 11.60 -22.70
N ILE A 37 -19.93 10.85 -22.77
CA ILE A 37 -18.71 11.14 -22.00
C ILE A 37 -18.11 12.49 -22.44
N LEU A 38 -18.00 12.72 -23.75
CA LEU A 38 -17.41 13.94 -24.28
C LEU A 38 -18.23 15.18 -23.93
N LYS A 39 -19.57 15.07 -23.96
CA LYS A 39 -20.49 16.12 -23.55
C LYS A 39 -20.35 16.48 -22.08
N THR A 40 -20.25 15.48 -21.20
CA THR A 40 -20.00 15.69 -19.77
C THR A 40 -18.68 16.40 -19.53
N ALA A 41 -17.58 15.91 -20.14
CA ALA A 41 -16.27 16.54 -20.01
C ALA A 41 -16.25 18.00 -20.49
N ARG A 42 -16.95 18.28 -21.61
CA ARG A 42 -17.09 19.64 -22.15
C ARG A 42 -17.81 20.56 -21.16
N ASN A 43 -18.93 20.14 -20.60
CA ASN A 43 -19.70 20.97 -19.66
C ASN A 43 -18.91 21.29 -18.38
N VAL A 44 -18.02 20.39 -17.94
CA VAL A 44 -17.13 20.64 -16.81
C VAL A 44 -16.05 21.65 -17.19
N ILE A 45 -15.34 21.47 -18.32
CA ILE A 45 -14.21 22.34 -18.68
C ILE A 45 -14.63 23.78 -19.04
N THR A 46 -15.83 23.98 -19.58
CA THR A 46 -16.33 25.33 -19.97
C THR A 46 -16.46 26.30 -18.79
N THR A 47 -16.44 25.80 -17.55
CA THR A 47 -16.47 26.64 -16.35
C THR A 47 -15.14 27.33 -16.06
N ASN A 48 -14.03 26.86 -16.65
CA ASN A 48 -12.71 27.44 -16.43
C ASN A 48 -12.49 28.74 -17.22
N GLN A 49 -11.98 29.77 -16.54
CA GLN A 49 -11.75 31.10 -17.12
C GLN A 49 -10.57 31.15 -18.11
N LEU A 50 -9.57 30.29 -17.93
CA LEU A 50 -8.37 30.21 -18.77
C LEU A 50 -8.44 28.97 -19.66
N ASN A 51 -9.28 29.03 -20.70
CA ASN A 51 -9.43 27.93 -21.65
C ASN A 51 -9.18 28.41 -23.09
N ILE A 52 -8.51 27.58 -23.87
CA ILE A 52 -8.41 27.76 -25.32
C ILE A 52 -9.71 27.20 -25.90
N ASP A 53 -10.47 28.05 -26.58
CA ASP A 53 -11.74 27.65 -27.17
C ASP A 53 -11.48 26.67 -28.33
N ASN A 54 -11.64 25.39 -28.05
CA ASN A 54 -11.50 24.30 -29.01
C ASN A 54 -12.74 23.41 -28.90
N GLU A 55 -13.61 23.47 -29.89
CA GLU A 55 -14.80 22.62 -29.95
C GLU A 55 -14.41 21.18 -30.33
N ILE A 56 -14.22 20.33 -29.32
CA ILE A 56 -13.89 18.91 -29.53
C ILE A 56 -15.16 18.09 -29.81
N TYR A 57 -15.29 17.38 -30.94
CA TYR A 57 -16.43 16.52 -31.27
C TYR A 57 -16.03 15.04 -31.45
N THR A 58 -17.00 14.12 -31.55
CA THR A 58 -16.74 12.69 -31.82
C THR A 58 -17.80 12.12 -32.78
N GLU A 59 -17.38 11.18 -33.62
CA GLU A 59 -18.26 10.37 -34.50
C GLU A 59 -18.65 9.03 -33.86
N ASN A 60 -18.14 8.73 -32.67
CA ASN A 60 -18.50 7.55 -31.91
C ASN A 60 -20.00 7.57 -31.55
N PRO A 61 -20.61 6.41 -31.24
CA PRO A 61 -21.99 6.34 -30.79
C PRO A 61 -22.22 7.17 -29.52
N GLU A 62 -23.50 7.43 -29.22
CA GLU A 62 -23.90 8.20 -28.04
C GLU A 62 -23.37 7.58 -26.74
N GLY A 63 -23.40 6.24 -26.69
CA GLY A 63 -22.90 5.44 -25.58
C GLY A 63 -23.80 5.48 -24.34
N SER A 64 -23.42 4.72 -23.31
CA SER A 64 -24.13 4.73 -22.02
C SER A 64 -24.07 6.12 -21.36
N PRO A 65 -25.12 6.53 -20.62
CA PRO A 65 -25.07 7.75 -19.84
C PRO A 65 -24.00 7.65 -18.75
N VAL A 66 -23.41 8.79 -18.37
CA VAL A 66 -22.52 8.86 -17.21
C VAL A 66 -23.38 8.70 -15.96
N ILE A 67 -23.03 7.73 -15.11
CA ILE A 67 -23.76 7.40 -13.89
C ILE A 67 -23.08 8.08 -12.70
N SER A 68 -23.88 8.65 -11.82
CA SER A 68 -23.44 9.17 -10.52
C SER A 68 -24.12 8.34 -9.43
N HIS A 69 -23.33 7.89 -8.46
CA HIS A 69 -23.82 7.12 -7.31
C HIS A 69 -23.31 7.79 -6.03
N GLU A 70 -24.21 8.03 -5.09
CA GLU A 70 -23.89 8.56 -3.76
C GLU A 70 -23.96 7.38 -2.78
N ALA A 71 -22.82 7.08 -2.15
CA ALA A 71 -22.69 6.03 -1.16
C ALA A 71 -22.79 6.61 0.26
N PHE A 72 -23.14 5.77 1.24
CA PHE A 72 -23.26 6.21 2.64
C PHE A 72 -21.90 6.51 3.30
N ASP A 73 -20.89 5.71 2.99
CA ASP A 73 -19.52 5.85 3.48
C ASP A 73 -18.51 5.28 2.45
N GLU A 74 -17.22 5.38 2.75
CA GLU A 74 -16.12 4.89 1.90
C GLU A 74 -16.18 3.37 1.65
N LEU A 75 -16.69 2.60 2.62
CA LEU A 75 -16.81 1.15 2.52
C LEU A 75 -17.95 0.76 1.56
N ASP A 76 -19.07 1.49 1.62
CA ASP A 76 -20.20 1.36 0.72
C ASP A 76 -19.82 1.77 -0.72
N GLU A 77 -19.08 2.87 -0.90
CA GLU A 77 -18.54 3.28 -2.20
C GLU A 77 -17.66 2.18 -2.81
N ALA A 78 -16.72 1.66 -2.01
CA ALA A 78 -15.83 0.59 -2.44
C ALA A 78 -16.60 -0.70 -2.79
N ALA A 79 -17.57 -1.08 -1.95
CA ALA A 79 -18.40 -2.26 -2.21
C ALA A 79 -19.22 -2.11 -3.49
N PHE A 80 -19.80 -0.94 -3.73
CA PHE A 80 -20.54 -0.62 -4.95
C PHE A 80 -19.66 -0.75 -6.19
N VAL A 81 -18.47 -0.11 -6.20
CA VAL A 81 -17.55 -0.15 -7.35
C VAL A 81 -17.12 -1.57 -7.69
N ILE A 82 -16.84 -2.40 -6.67
CA ILE A 82 -16.45 -3.79 -6.88
C ILE A 82 -17.62 -4.66 -7.33
N ALA A 83 -18.82 -4.44 -6.81
CA ALA A 83 -20.03 -5.14 -7.26
C ALA A 83 -20.34 -4.83 -8.73
N GLU A 84 -20.28 -3.56 -9.12
CA GLU A 84 -20.51 -3.13 -10.51
C GLU A 84 -19.42 -3.69 -11.45
N SER A 85 -18.15 -3.65 -11.02
CA SER A 85 -17.04 -4.25 -11.77
C SER A 85 -17.25 -5.75 -12.02
N LYS A 86 -17.78 -6.48 -11.03
CA LYS A 86 -18.15 -7.90 -11.20
C LYS A 86 -19.33 -8.07 -12.14
N GLN A 87 -20.37 -7.23 -12.03
CA GLN A 87 -21.53 -7.31 -12.91
C GLN A 87 -21.14 -7.10 -14.38
N LEU A 88 -20.24 -6.16 -14.67
CA LEU A 88 -19.72 -5.88 -16.01
C LEU A 88 -18.86 -7.02 -16.59
N THR A 89 -18.23 -7.83 -15.73
CA THR A 89 -17.26 -8.86 -16.15
C THR A 89 -17.76 -10.30 -16.02
N GLN A 90 -18.75 -10.56 -15.18
CA GLN A 90 -19.29 -11.89 -14.87
C GLN A 90 -20.80 -11.99 -15.08
N GLY A 91 -21.43 -10.93 -15.58
CA GLY A 91 -22.86 -10.91 -15.90
C GLY A 91 -23.25 -11.87 -17.04
N PRO A 92 -24.56 -12.00 -17.31
CA PRO A 92 -25.09 -12.90 -18.35
C PRO A 92 -24.58 -12.59 -19.76
N ASN A 93 -24.01 -11.41 -19.99
CA ASN A 93 -23.30 -11.03 -21.21
C ASN A 93 -22.06 -10.17 -20.81
N PRO A 94 -20.89 -10.79 -20.57
CA PRO A 94 -19.72 -10.04 -20.14
C PRO A 94 -19.12 -9.27 -21.33
N ASP A 95 -19.41 -7.97 -21.38
CA ASP A 95 -18.91 -7.08 -22.42
C ASP A 95 -17.45 -6.64 -22.17
N PHE A 96 -16.95 -6.82 -20.93
CA PHE A 96 -15.65 -6.32 -20.50
C PHE A 96 -14.86 -7.36 -19.69
N LYS A 97 -13.53 -7.20 -19.68
CA LYS A 97 -12.60 -7.90 -18.80
C LYS A 97 -12.22 -7.01 -17.61
N LEU A 98 -11.66 -7.59 -16.55
CA LEU A 98 -11.17 -6.80 -15.40
C LEU A 98 -10.05 -5.84 -15.83
N SER A 99 -9.24 -6.23 -16.81
CA SER A 99 -8.21 -5.38 -17.42
C SER A 99 -8.73 -4.10 -18.08
N ASP A 100 -10.01 -4.09 -18.46
CA ASP A 100 -10.65 -2.98 -19.16
C ASP A 100 -11.19 -1.92 -18.19
N ILE A 101 -11.12 -2.19 -16.89
CA ILE A 101 -11.69 -1.35 -15.83
C ILE A 101 -10.57 -0.65 -15.06
N ALA A 102 -10.67 0.66 -14.93
CA ALA A 102 -9.85 1.46 -14.04
C ALA A 102 -10.66 2.16 -12.95
N ILE A 103 -10.15 2.13 -11.73
CA ILE A 103 -10.66 2.88 -10.58
C ILE A 103 -9.67 4.02 -10.32
N MET A 104 -10.16 5.25 -10.49
CA MET A 104 -9.37 6.45 -10.42
C MET A 104 -9.70 7.27 -9.17
N TYR A 105 -8.67 7.65 -8.43
CA TYR A 105 -8.79 8.41 -7.18
C TYR A 105 -7.84 9.63 -7.16
N ARG A 106 -8.08 10.55 -6.22
CA ARG A 106 -7.36 11.82 -6.11
C ARG A 106 -6.02 11.68 -5.38
N VAL A 107 -5.97 10.89 -4.32
CA VAL A 107 -4.79 10.65 -3.48
C VAL A 107 -4.57 9.16 -3.23
N ASN A 108 -3.32 8.73 -3.01
CA ASN A 108 -2.99 7.31 -2.81
C ASN A 108 -3.64 6.68 -1.58
N ALA A 109 -3.99 7.47 -0.56
CA ALA A 109 -4.66 6.95 0.64
C ALA A 109 -6.01 6.28 0.30
N GLN A 110 -6.73 6.79 -0.71
CA GLN A 110 -8.01 6.24 -1.15
C GLN A 110 -7.90 4.83 -1.76
N SER A 111 -6.70 4.38 -2.16
CA SER A 111 -6.56 3.04 -2.73
C SER A 111 -6.90 1.96 -1.70
N ARG A 112 -6.65 2.20 -0.41
CA ARG A 112 -6.74 1.16 0.63
C ARG A 112 -8.12 0.53 0.73
N VAL A 113 -9.18 1.34 0.82
CA VAL A 113 -10.55 0.84 0.99
C VAL A 113 -10.99 0.04 -0.23
N ILE A 114 -10.56 0.47 -1.43
CA ILE A 114 -10.79 -0.25 -2.68
C ILE A 114 -9.98 -1.57 -2.72
N GLU A 115 -8.71 -1.56 -2.31
CA GLU A 115 -7.87 -2.75 -2.18
C GLU A 115 -8.55 -3.78 -1.25
N GLU A 116 -9.00 -3.35 -0.07
CA GLU A 116 -9.72 -4.20 0.88
C GLU A 116 -11.01 -4.79 0.29
N ALA A 117 -11.79 -3.98 -0.43
CA ALA A 117 -13.01 -4.43 -1.10
C ALA A 117 -12.72 -5.45 -2.21
N CYS A 118 -11.65 -5.23 -3.00
CA CYS A 118 -11.17 -6.20 -4.00
C CYS A 118 -10.86 -7.54 -3.34
N LEU A 119 -10.12 -7.50 -2.23
CA LEU A 119 -9.69 -8.69 -1.49
C LEU A 119 -10.87 -9.46 -0.89
N LYS A 120 -11.78 -8.78 -0.19
CA LYS A 120 -13.02 -9.39 0.34
C LYS A 120 -13.83 -10.06 -0.76
N SER A 121 -13.79 -9.49 -1.96
CA SER A 121 -14.51 -9.97 -3.13
C SER A 121 -13.73 -10.95 -4.01
N SER A 122 -12.49 -11.32 -3.65
CA SER A 122 -11.60 -12.14 -4.49
C SER A 122 -11.41 -11.60 -5.92
N VAL A 123 -11.34 -10.28 -6.06
CA VAL A 123 -11.08 -9.61 -7.34
C VAL A 123 -9.61 -9.25 -7.44
N LYS A 124 -8.97 -9.67 -8.53
CA LYS A 124 -7.57 -9.31 -8.82
C LYS A 124 -7.46 -7.84 -9.17
N TYR A 125 -6.47 -7.16 -8.62
CA TYR A 125 -6.21 -5.74 -8.88
C TYR A 125 -4.70 -5.45 -8.97
N ARG A 126 -4.36 -4.31 -9.57
CA ARG A 126 -3.00 -3.76 -9.62
C ARG A 126 -3.02 -2.27 -9.33
N ILE A 127 -1.95 -1.75 -8.73
CA ILE A 127 -1.78 -0.31 -8.49
C ILE A 127 -0.74 0.24 -9.45
N VAL A 128 -1.08 1.31 -10.17
CA VAL A 128 -0.16 2.00 -11.07
C VAL A 128 0.55 3.12 -10.32
N GLY A 129 1.88 3.11 -10.34
CA GLY A 129 2.70 4.19 -9.82
C GLY A 129 2.64 4.38 -8.29
N GLY A 130 2.21 3.35 -7.57
CA GLY A 130 2.25 3.26 -6.11
C GLY A 130 2.73 1.88 -5.67
N ILE A 131 3.01 1.74 -4.38
CA ILE A 131 3.24 0.44 -3.74
C ILE A 131 1.93 0.07 -3.04
N GLN A 132 1.47 -1.17 -3.21
CA GLN A 132 0.32 -1.71 -2.47
C GLN A 132 0.48 -1.46 -0.98
N PHE A 133 -0.63 -1.20 -0.28
CA PHE A 133 -0.60 -0.75 1.12
C PHE A 133 0.25 -1.67 2.01
N TYR A 134 0.04 -2.98 1.94
CA TYR A 134 0.77 -3.98 2.75
C TYR A 134 2.19 -4.26 2.27
N GLN A 135 2.57 -3.79 1.07
CA GLN A 135 3.93 -3.90 0.55
C GLN A 135 4.82 -2.71 0.92
N ARG A 136 4.26 -1.64 1.50
CA ARG A 136 5.02 -0.48 1.97
C ARG A 136 6.02 -0.89 3.06
N LYS A 137 7.21 -0.29 3.05
CA LYS A 137 8.34 -0.73 3.88
C LYS A 137 7.98 -0.75 5.36
N GLU A 138 7.44 0.36 5.85
CA GLU A 138 7.02 0.56 7.24
C GLU A 138 5.96 -0.46 7.68
N ILE A 139 5.02 -0.79 6.79
CA ILE A 139 3.99 -1.79 7.03
C ILE A 139 4.60 -3.19 7.08
N LYS A 140 5.47 -3.55 6.13
CA LYS A 140 6.18 -4.84 6.14
C LYS A 140 7.10 -5.00 7.34
N ASP A 141 7.70 -3.91 7.82
CA ASP A 141 8.55 -3.93 9.03
C ASP A 141 7.69 -4.23 10.26
N LEU A 142 6.54 -3.58 10.43
CA LEU A 142 5.60 -3.87 11.51
C LEU A 142 5.02 -5.29 11.42
N ILE A 143 4.57 -5.71 10.23
CA ILE A 143 4.05 -7.07 9.99
C ILE A 143 5.10 -8.14 10.34
N ALA A 144 6.39 -7.88 10.11
CA ALA A 144 7.44 -8.83 10.48
C ALA A 144 7.57 -9.03 12.00
N TYR A 145 7.44 -7.96 12.80
CA TYR A 145 7.37 -8.11 14.25
C TYR A 145 6.17 -8.95 14.67
N LEU A 146 5.01 -8.56 14.15
CA LEU A 146 3.73 -9.21 14.42
C LEU A 146 3.76 -10.70 14.04
N SER A 147 4.27 -11.03 12.86
CA SER A 147 4.40 -12.41 12.37
C SER A 147 5.33 -13.23 13.25
N ALA A 148 6.49 -12.69 13.63
CA ALA A 148 7.44 -13.39 14.49
C ALA A 148 6.96 -13.53 15.95
N ILE A 149 6.10 -12.62 16.45
CA ILE A 149 5.44 -12.75 17.75
C ILE A 149 4.39 -13.87 17.70
N SER A 150 3.62 -13.94 16.61
CA SER A 150 2.59 -14.98 16.43
C SER A 150 3.18 -16.37 16.22
N ASN A 151 4.28 -16.44 15.47
CA ASN A 151 4.99 -17.65 15.14
C ASN A 151 6.49 -17.47 15.42
N PRO A 152 6.96 -17.87 16.61
CA PRO A 152 8.37 -17.85 16.98
C PRO A 152 9.32 -18.60 16.04
N SER A 153 8.80 -19.53 15.22
CA SER A 153 9.57 -20.27 14.22
C SER A 153 9.69 -19.56 12.87
N ASP A 154 9.10 -18.38 12.69
CA ASP A 154 9.24 -17.59 11.47
C ASP A 154 10.57 -16.83 11.46
N ASP A 155 11.61 -17.54 11.05
CA ASP A 155 12.96 -17.01 10.90
C ASP A 155 13.03 -15.81 9.94
N ILE A 156 12.21 -15.79 8.88
CA ILE A 156 12.25 -14.74 7.85
C ILE A 156 11.76 -13.42 8.45
N SER A 157 10.62 -13.46 9.13
CA SER A 157 10.06 -12.30 9.81
C SER A 157 10.96 -11.84 10.96
N LEU A 158 11.54 -12.77 11.73
CA LEU A 158 12.46 -12.42 12.81
C LEU A 158 13.74 -11.73 12.28
N ILE A 159 14.31 -12.21 11.17
CA ILE A 159 15.47 -11.55 10.51
C ILE A 159 15.12 -10.14 10.05
N ARG A 160 13.91 -9.93 9.52
CA ARG A 160 13.46 -8.61 9.10
C ARG A 160 13.26 -7.69 10.31
N ALA A 161 12.63 -8.18 11.38
CA ALA A 161 12.40 -7.45 12.62
C ALA A 161 13.72 -7.05 13.31
N ILE A 162 14.70 -7.96 13.45
CA ILE A 162 15.98 -7.62 14.07
C ILE A 162 16.76 -6.55 13.28
N SER A 163 16.59 -6.55 11.94
CA SER A 163 17.27 -5.63 11.03
C SER A 163 16.64 -4.24 10.95
N ASN A 164 15.36 -4.08 11.31
CA ASN A 164 14.61 -2.83 11.18
C ASN A 164 13.87 -2.48 12.49
N PRO A 165 14.09 -1.30 13.08
CA PRO A 165 15.10 -0.29 12.73
C PRO A 165 16.54 -0.81 12.83
N GLY A 166 17.48 -0.11 12.18
CA GLY A 166 18.89 -0.50 12.14
C GLY A 166 19.56 -0.42 13.51
N ARG A 167 19.83 -1.58 14.13
CA ARG A 167 20.42 -1.67 15.49
C ARG A 167 21.95 -1.76 15.53
N GLY A 168 22.61 -1.51 14.40
CA GLY A 168 24.04 -1.77 14.25
C GLY A 168 24.39 -3.26 14.21
N ILE A 169 23.40 -4.14 14.04
CA ILE A 169 23.59 -5.57 13.77
C ILE A 169 23.82 -5.72 12.27
N GLY A 170 25.05 -6.02 11.89
CA GLY A 170 25.43 -6.15 10.48
C GLY A 170 25.11 -7.52 9.89
N LYS A 171 25.14 -7.62 8.56
CA LYS A 171 24.91 -8.87 7.81
C LYS A 171 25.76 -10.04 8.34
N LYS A 172 27.05 -9.81 8.63
CA LYS A 172 27.95 -10.85 9.17
C LYS A 172 27.45 -11.44 10.50
N THR A 173 26.93 -10.59 11.40
CA THR A 173 26.39 -11.05 12.70
C THR A 173 25.13 -11.90 12.50
N LEU A 174 24.26 -11.51 11.56
CA LEU A 174 23.07 -12.29 11.21
C LEU A 174 23.44 -13.63 10.55
N ASP A 175 24.44 -13.64 9.68
CA ASP A 175 24.93 -14.86 9.04
C ASP A 175 25.56 -15.81 10.07
N SER A 176 26.30 -15.28 11.07
CA SER A 176 26.79 -16.06 12.21
C SER A 176 25.64 -16.60 13.06
N LEU A 177 24.59 -15.81 13.32
CA LEU A 177 23.40 -16.26 14.07
C LEU A 177 22.68 -17.42 13.36
N LYS A 178 22.51 -17.32 12.03
CA LYS A 178 21.95 -18.40 11.21
C LYS A 178 22.78 -19.67 11.25
N SER A 179 24.11 -19.52 11.15
CA SER A 179 25.04 -20.65 11.23
C SER A 179 24.95 -21.32 12.60
N TYR A 180 24.94 -20.54 13.67
CA TYR A 180 24.78 -21.04 15.04
C TYR A 180 23.46 -21.80 15.25
N SER A 181 22.33 -21.22 14.81
CA SER A 181 21.02 -21.87 14.87
C SER A 181 21.00 -23.19 14.09
N THR A 182 21.62 -23.22 12.90
CA THR A 182 21.72 -24.43 12.07
C THR A 182 22.55 -25.51 12.75
N ASP A 183 23.73 -25.15 13.28
CA ASP A 183 24.66 -26.08 13.94
C ASP A 183 24.05 -26.69 15.23
N LYS A 184 23.21 -25.93 15.94
CA LYS A 184 22.52 -26.36 17.16
C LYS A 184 21.13 -26.97 16.91
N HIS A 185 20.64 -26.97 15.67
CA HIS A 185 19.28 -27.38 15.31
C HIS A 185 18.17 -26.63 16.09
N LEU A 186 18.33 -25.31 16.24
CA LEU A 186 17.42 -24.43 16.95
C LEU A 186 16.73 -23.46 15.98
N SER A 187 15.53 -22.97 16.31
CA SER A 187 14.97 -21.79 15.64
C SER A 187 15.85 -20.56 15.91
N LEU A 188 15.74 -19.51 15.10
CA LEU A 188 16.52 -18.29 15.37
C LEU A 188 16.17 -17.66 16.72
N LEU A 189 14.92 -17.76 17.17
CA LEU A 189 14.53 -17.23 18.48
C LEU A 189 15.16 -18.06 19.62
N ASP A 190 15.13 -19.38 19.52
CA ASP A 190 15.75 -20.26 20.54
C ASP A 190 17.27 -20.07 20.58
N ALA A 191 17.90 -19.85 19.43
CA ALA A 191 19.32 -19.51 19.35
C ALA A 191 19.62 -18.17 20.05
N LEU A 192 18.76 -17.17 19.89
CA LEU A 192 18.88 -15.90 20.61
C LEU A 192 18.69 -16.09 22.13
N GLN A 193 17.75 -16.94 22.54
CA GLN A 193 17.53 -17.28 23.95
C GLN A 193 18.78 -17.94 24.57
N GLU A 194 19.35 -18.95 23.89
CA GLU A 194 20.55 -19.64 24.35
C GLU A 194 21.72 -18.66 24.48
N LEU A 195 21.97 -17.84 23.45
CA LEU A 195 23.00 -16.80 23.49
C LEU A 195 22.78 -15.79 24.63
N ASN A 196 21.53 -15.41 24.90
CA ASN A 196 21.23 -14.51 26.02
C ASN A 196 21.54 -15.17 27.37
N SER A 197 21.16 -16.44 27.52
CA SER A 197 21.39 -17.20 28.76
C SER A 197 22.88 -17.47 29.02
N GLU A 198 23.66 -17.78 28.00
CA GLU A 198 25.11 -17.99 28.09
C GLU A 198 25.83 -16.69 28.48
N HIS A 199 25.42 -15.57 27.86
CA HIS A 199 25.97 -14.25 28.15
C HIS A 199 25.66 -13.78 29.58
N GLU A 200 24.45 -14.03 30.10
CA GLU A 200 24.06 -13.64 31.46
C GLU A 200 24.70 -14.51 32.56
N ASN A 201 24.87 -15.81 32.32
CA ASN A 201 25.32 -16.76 33.34
C ASN A 201 26.84 -16.93 33.40
N ASP A 202 27.50 -17.14 32.26
CA ASP A 202 28.93 -17.52 32.20
C ASP A 202 29.80 -16.43 31.57
N GLY A 203 29.18 -15.41 30.96
CA GLY A 203 29.88 -14.43 30.13
C GLY A 203 30.58 -15.07 28.92
N SER A 204 30.22 -16.32 28.59
CA SER A 204 30.77 -17.08 27.49
C SER A 204 30.27 -16.51 26.16
N ILE A 205 31.19 -16.31 25.23
CA ILE A 205 30.93 -15.74 23.91
C ILE A 205 31.35 -16.81 22.90
N PRO A 206 30.42 -17.40 22.12
CA PRO A 206 30.82 -18.31 21.06
C PRO A 206 31.78 -17.59 20.10
N ILE A 207 32.84 -18.30 19.69
CA ILE A 207 34.00 -17.74 18.96
C ILE A 207 33.60 -16.93 17.71
N MET A 208 32.45 -17.26 17.11
CA MET A 208 31.93 -16.61 15.90
C MET A 208 31.30 -15.22 16.15
N PHE A 209 31.13 -14.80 17.42
CA PHE A 209 30.58 -13.50 17.79
C PHE A 209 31.60 -12.66 18.56
N ASN A 210 31.43 -11.34 18.49
CA ASN A 210 32.15 -10.40 19.37
C ASN A 210 31.20 -9.89 20.48
N SER A 211 31.77 -9.36 21.56
CA SER A 211 31.01 -8.88 22.73
C SER A 211 29.96 -7.82 22.38
N ARG A 212 30.27 -6.92 21.44
CA ARG A 212 29.32 -5.92 20.94
C ARG A 212 28.12 -6.56 20.26
N SER A 213 28.35 -7.57 19.42
CA SER A 213 27.29 -8.28 18.69
C SER A 213 26.36 -9.01 19.65
N ILE A 214 26.91 -9.75 20.62
CA ILE A 214 26.09 -10.44 21.62
C ILE A 214 25.27 -9.46 22.43
N LYS A 215 25.85 -8.37 22.92
CA LYS A 215 25.08 -7.35 23.67
C LYS A 215 23.90 -6.79 22.86
N LEU A 216 24.07 -6.58 21.56
CA LEU A 216 22.99 -6.12 20.67
C LEU A 216 21.93 -7.21 20.44
N LEU A 217 22.34 -8.46 20.24
CA LEU A 217 21.43 -9.60 20.07
C LEU A 217 20.62 -9.87 21.34
N SER A 218 21.26 -9.90 22.51
CA SER A 218 20.63 -10.00 23.83
C SER A 218 19.65 -8.86 24.09
N GLY A 219 20.03 -7.62 23.77
CA GLY A 219 19.14 -6.46 23.91
C GLY A 219 17.88 -6.60 23.06
N PHE A 220 18.02 -7.06 21.81
CA PHE A 220 16.87 -7.35 20.95
C PHE A 220 16.01 -8.50 21.50
N TYR A 221 16.64 -9.61 21.92
CA TYR A 221 15.93 -10.76 22.48
C TYR A 221 15.08 -10.37 23.69
N ASN A 222 15.62 -9.59 24.62
CA ASN A 222 14.87 -9.17 25.83
C ASN A 222 13.64 -8.33 25.50
N VAL A 223 13.76 -7.40 24.56
CA VAL A 223 12.62 -6.60 24.08
C VAL A 223 11.60 -7.47 23.36
N PHE A 224 12.06 -8.37 22.48
CA PHE A 224 11.19 -9.24 21.69
C PHE A 224 10.45 -10.27 22.55
N HIS A 225 11.15 -10.88 23.52
CA HIS A 225 10.56 -11.80 24.49
C HIS A 225 9.50 -11.09 25.36
N ASN A 226 9.70 -9.82 25.70
CA ASN A 226 8.67 -9.03 26.36
C ASN A 226 7.41 -8.87 25.48
N PHE A 227 7.54 -8.69 24.17
CA PHE A 227 6.37 -8.65 23.28
C PHE A 227 5.59 -9.97 23.27
N ILE A 228 6.30 -11.11 23.22
CA ILE A 228 5.67 -12.44 23.31
C ILE A 228 4.94 -12.61 24.65
N ALA A 229 5.55 -12.18 25.76
CA ALA A 229 4.92 -12.28 27.08
C ALA A 229 3.66 -11.41 27.19
N GLN A 230 3.67 -10.21 26.61
CA GLN A 230 2.54 -9.29 26.63
C GLN A 230 1.44 -9.70 25.63
N SER A 231 1.75 -10.40 24.53
CA SER A 231 0.77 -10.73 23.50
C SER A 231 -0.42 -11.58 23.99
N SER A 232 -0.25 -12.29 25.11
CA SER A 232 -1.34 -13.06 25.74
C SER A 232 -2.14 -12.25 26.77
N GLN A 233 -1.72 -11.02 27.09
CA GLN A 233 -2.23 -10.20 28.20
C GLN A 233 -2.89 -8.91 27.74
N VAL A 234 -2.53 -8.40 26.56
CA VAL A 234 -3.02 -7.13 26.04
C VAL A 234 -3.80 -7.31 24.73
N PRO A 235 -4.70 -6.37 24.40
CA PRO A 235 -5.35 -6.36 23.10
C PRO A 235 -4.40 -6.12 21.93
N LEU A 236 -4.77 -6.54 20.72
CA LEU A 236 -3.93 -6.43 19.51
C LEU A 236 -3.45 -4.99 19.24
N VAL A 237 -4.34 -4.00 19.37
CA VAL A 237 -3.98 -2.60 19.13
C VAL A 237 -2.96 -2.11 20.15
N GLU A 238 -3.05 -2.54 21.41
CA GLU A 238 -2.08 -2.21 22.45
C GLU A 238 -0.74 -2.93 22.22
N LEU A 239 -0.76 -4.18 21.73
CA LEU A 239 0.46 -4.88 21.31
C LEU A 239 1.15 -4.14 20.16
N ILE A 240 0.40 -3.64 19.17
CA ILE A 240 0.94 -2.84 18.07
C ILE A 240 1.62 -1.58 18.61
N ASP A 241 0.97 -0.87 19.52
CA ASP A 241 1.52 0.34 20.15
C ASP A 241 2.83 0.01 20.92
N LEU A 242 2.84 -1.07 21.70
CA LEU A 242 4.02 -1.56 22.41
C LEU A 242 5.19 -1.90 21.46
N VAL A 243 4.89 -2.55 20.32
CA VAL A 243 5.89 -2.88 19.32
C VAL A 243 6.44 -1.60 18.68
N LEU A 244 5.59 -0.66 18.28
CA LEU A 244 6.01 0.59 17.62
C LEU A 244 6.95 1.42 18.51
N GLU A 245 6.62 1.55 19.79
CA GLU A 245 7.40 2.33 20.76
C GLU A 245 8.69 1.61 21.16
N ASN A 246 8.58 0.39 21.71
CA ASN A 246 9.72 -0.27 22.36
C ASN A 246 10.70 -0.90 21.37
N SER A 247 10.29 -1.17 20.12
CA SER A 247 11.24 -1.60 19.08
C SER A 247 12.08 -0.43 18.54
N GLY A 248 11.62 0.81 18.73
CA GLY A 248 12.19 2.01 18.09
C GLY A 248 11.74 2.22 16.64
N LEU A 249 10.75 1.45 16.14
CA LEU A 249 10.16 1.66 14.81
C LEU A 249 9.58 3.07 14.68
N GLN A 250 8.82 3.54 15.68
CA GLN A 250 8.23 4.87 15.68
C GLN A 250 9.30 5.96 15.54
N SER A 251 10.33 5.94 16.39
CA SER A 251 11.43 6.90 16.33
C SER A 251 12.14 6.85 14.97
N SER A 252 12.42 5.65 14.44
CA SER A 252 13.08 5.50 13.15
C SER A 252 12.26 6.02 11.96
N ILE A 253 10.93 5.99 12.04
CA ILE A 253 10.05 6.53 11.00
C ILE A 253 10.03 8.05 11.09
N LEU A 254 9.85 8.59 12.30
CA LEU A 254 9.73 10.03 12.53
C LEU A 254 11.05 10.79 12.31
N GLU A 255 12.20 10.16 12.56
CA GLU A 255 13.53 10.74 12.30
C GLU A 255 13.93 10.67 10.82
N SER A 256 13.17 9.96 9.97
CA SER A 256 13.49 9.85 8.55
C SER A 256 13.23 11.18 7.84
N SER A 257 14.23 11.71 7.11
CA SER A 257 14.15 13.04 6.51
C SER A 257 13.17 13.17 5.34
N ASP A 258 12.71 12.04 4.79
CA ASP A 258 11.84 11.98 3.62
C ASP A 258 10.54 11.25 3.96
N LYS A 259 9.41 11.91 3.75
CA LYS A 259 8.05 11.37 3.90
C LYS A 259 7.74 10.75 5.28
N ALA A 260 8.39 11.20 6.36
CA ALA A 260 8.12 10.71 7.72
C ALA A 260 6.64 10.77 8.10
N GLN A 261 5.99 11.91 7.82
CA GLN A 261 4.58 12.12 8.13
C GLN A 261 3.68 11.11 7.39
N GLU A 262 3.88 10.97 6.08
CA GLU A 262 3.14 10.01 5.23
C GLU A 262 3.33 8.56 5.72
N ARG A 263 4.55 8.17 6.07
CA ARG A 263 4.83 6.82 6.61
C ARG A 263 4.18 6.59 7.97
N TRP A 264 4.15 7.62 8.81
CA TRP A 264 3.50 7.52 10.11
C TRP A 264 1.99 7.42 9.97
N GLU A 265 1.39 8.17 9.05
CA GLU A 265 -0.03 8.06 8.70
C GLU A 265 -0.39 6.64 8.23
N ASN A 266 0.46 6.01 7.41
CA ASN A 266 0.27 4.61 7.00
C ASN A 266 0.25 3.64 8.19
N ILE A 267 1.11 3.84 9.19
CA ILE A 267 1.16 3.02 10.40
C ILE A 267 -0.11 3.21 11.24
N LEU A 268 -0.56 4.45 11.41
CA LEU A 268 -1.81 4.75 12.11
C LEU A 268 -3.02 4.13 11.40
N GLU A 269 -3.04 4.15 10.07
CA GLU A 269 -4.03 3.40 9.28
C GLU A 269 -4.00 1.91 9.56
N PHE A 270 -2.81 1.29 9.48
CA PHE A 270 -2.67 -0.14 9.73
C PHE A 270 -3.14 -0.51 11.15
N ARG A 271 -2.81 0.32 12.14
CA ARG A 271 -3.30 0.16 13.51
C ARG A 271 -4.82 0.25 13.58
N GLU A 272 -5.44 1.20 12.88
CA GLU A 272 -6.90 1.37 12.88
C GLU A 272 -7.59 0.18 12.19
N THR A 273 -7.08 -0.33 11.07
CA THR A 273 -7.60 -1.57 10.44
C THR A 273 -7.50 -2.78 11.34
N SER A 274 -6.42 -2.86 12.11
CA SER A 274 -6.19 -3.96 13.05
C SER A 274 -7.21 -3.96 14.19
N ARG A 275 -7.96 -2.87 14.39
CA ARG A 275 -9.04 -2.78 15.39
C ARG A 275 -10.15 -3.80 15.14
N GLU A 276 -10.43 -4.16 13.87
CA GLU A 276 -11.42 -5.20 13.51
C GLU A 276 -11.09 -6.55 14.18
N PHE A 277 -9.80 -6.82 14.39
CA PHE A 277 -9.29 -8.05 14.98
C PHE A 277 -8.91 -7.90 16.46
N ASN A 278 -9.34 -6.81 17.12
CA ASN A 278 -8.90 -6.48 18.47
C ASN A 278 -9.60 -7.32 19.55
N THR A 279 -9.07 -8.52 19.76
CA THR A 279 -9.40 -9.43 20.86
C THR A 279 -8.64 -9.05 22.13
N GLN A 280 -9.10 -9.49 23.32
CA GLN A 280 -8.36 -9.29 24.58
C GLN A 280 -7.01 -10.04 24.59
N ASN A 281 -6.96 -11.18 23.91
CA ASN A 281 -5.74 -11.94 23.66
C ASN A 281 -5.22 -11.55 22.28
N ALA A 282 -4.16 -10.74 22.20
CA ALA A 282 -3.62 -10.30 20.91
C ALA A 282 -3.20 -11.46 20.01
N LEU A 283 -2.78 -12.63 20.54
CA LEU A 283 -2.41 -13.78 19.70
C LEU A 283 -3.57 -14.28 18.82
N GLU A 284 -4.80 -14.28 19.33
CA GLU A 284 -5.98 -14.68 18.56
C GLU A 284 -6.29 -13.70 17.43
N GLY A 285 -6.26 -12.40 17.76
CA GLY A 285 -6.45 -11.32 16.78
C GLY A 285 -5.35 -11.29 15.73
N LEU A 286 -4.11 -11.53 16.16
CA LEU A 286 -2.92 -11.58 15.32
C LEU A 286 -2.98 -12.74 14.33
N SER A 287 -3.41 -13.93 14.76
CA SER A 287 -3.65 -15.06 13.84
C SER A 287 -4.66 -14.68 12.77
N SER A 288 -5.79 -14.09 13.17
CA SER A 288 -6.85 -13.68 12.23
C SER A 288 -6.38 -12.61 11.24
N LEU A 289 -5.61 -11.63 11.73
CA LEU A 289 -5.01 -10.58 10.90
C LEU A 289 -4.00 -11.17 9.92
N LEU A 290 -3.11 -12.05 10.36
CA LEU A 290 -2.08 -12.67 9.52
C LEU A 290 -2.69 -13.61 8.48
N ASP A 291 -3.73 -14.37 8.83
CA ASP A 291 -4.48 -15.18 7.86
C ASP A 291 -5.11 -14.29 6.78
N ARG A 292 -5.69 -13.15 7.19
CA ARG A 292 -6.21 -12.16 6.24
C ARG A 292 -5.10 -11.61 5.34
N LEU A 293 -3.92 -11.31 5.88
CA LEU A 293 -2.78 -10.81 5.10
C LEU A 293 -2.17 -11.87 4.17
N ALA A 294 -2.17 -13.14 4.57
CA ALA A 294 -1.68 -14.25 3.75
C ALA A 294 -2.54 -14.42 2.48
N LEU A 295 -3.88 -14.32 2.63
CA LEU A 295 -4.81 -14.33 1.51
C LEU A 295 -4.58 -13.18 0.52
N ILE A 296 -4.06 -12.04 1.00
CA ILE A 296 -3.72 -10.89 0.17
C ILE A 296 -2.48 -11.19 -0.66
N ASN A 297 -1.45 -11.75 -0.04
CA ASN A 297 -0.18 -12.06 -0.71
C ASN A 297 -0.26 -13.27 -1.66
N ASP A 298 -1.12 -14.27 -1.41
CA ASP A 298 -1.22 -15.45 -2.28
C ASP A 298 -1.80 -15.12 -3.67
N VAL A 299 -2.62 -14.07 -3.77
CA VAL A 299 -3.13 -13.54 -5.05
C VAL A 299 -1.98 -12.96 -5.91
N ASP A 300 -0.84 -12.60 -5.30
CA ASP A 300 0.30 -11.96 -5.97
C ASP A 300 1.30 -12.93 -6.61
N SER A 301 1.20 -14.25 -6.37
CA SER A 301 2.22 -15.23 -6.77
C SER A 301 2.09 -15.77 -8.21
N TYR A 302 1.05 -15.37 -8.94
CA TYR A 302 0.85 -15.76 -10.35
C TYR A 302 1.02 -14.55 -11.27
N ASP A 303 2.07 -14.58 -12.09
CA ASP A 303 2.41 -13.64 -13.17
C ASP A 303 1.30 -13.42 -14.25
N ASP A 304 0.11 -13.99 -14.08
CA ASP A 304 -1.07 -13.67 -14.90
C ASP A 304 -1.75 -12.37 -14.42
N THR A 305 -1.01 -11.26 -14.58
CA THR A 305 -1.50 -9.89 -14.37
C THR A 305 -2.37 -9.37 -15.53
N ASP A 306 -2.62 -10.18 -16.55
CA ASP A 306 -3.33 -9.78 -17.77
C ASP A 306 -4.81 -9.46 -17.56
N ASN A 307 -5.44 -9.95 -16.49
CA ASN A 307 -6.87 -9.70 -16.22
C ASN A 307 -7.12 -9.26 -14.77
N CYS A 308 -6.71 -8.03 -14.44
CA CYS A 308 -6.90 -7.41 -13.13
C CYS A 308 -7.39 -5.97 -13.24
N LEU A 309 -8.14 -5.50 -12.22
CA LEU A 309 -8.59 -4.11 -12.11
C LEU A 309 -7.40 -3.16 -11.96
N THR A 310 -7.45 -2.00 -12.60
CA THR A 310 -6.39 -1.00 -12.48
C THR A 310 -6.77 0.09 -11.47
N LEU A 311 -6.06 0.17 -10.35
CA LEU A 311 -6.15 1.26 -9.38
C LEU A 311 -5.08 2.31 -9.70
N ILE A 312 -5.49 3.57 -9.91
CA ILE A 312 -4.57 4.62 -10.37
C ILE A 312 -4.98 6.00 -9.88
N THR A 313 -4.00 6.87 -9.64
CA THR A 313 -4.33 8.29 -9.37
C THR A 313 -4.70 9.03 -10.65
N LEU A 314 -5.56 10.05 -10.54
CA LEU A 314 -5.87 10.96 -11.66
C LEU A 314 -4.63 11.60 -12.30
N HIS A 315 -3.53 11.75 -11.55
CA HIS A 315 -2.28 12.29 -12.07
C HIS A 315 -1.51 11.28 -12.93
N GLN A 316 -1.60 10.00 -12.59
CA GLN A 316 -0.91 8.91 -13.29
C GLN A 316 -1.71 8.37 -14.48
N SER A 317 -3.02 8.64 -14.55
CA SER A 317 -3.86 8.24 -15.69
C SER A 317 -3.58 9.05 -16.96
N LYS A 318 -2.76 10.11 -16.91
CA LYS A 318 -2.46 10.93 -18.08
C LYS A 318 -1.84 10.10 -19.20
N GLY A 319 -2.50 10.09 -20.36
CA GLY A 319 -2.06 9.35 -21.54
C GLY A 319 -2.56 7.91 -21.60
N LEU A 320 -3.29 7.45 -20.58
CA LEU A 320 -3.94 6.15 -20.57
C LEU A 320 -5.42 6.28 -20.98
N GLU A 321 -6.00 5.15 -21.36
CA GLU A 321 -7.41 5.02 -21.70
C GLU A 321 -7.91 3.64 -21.26
N PHE A 322 -9.14 3.59 -20.79
CA PHE A 322 -9.80 2.38 -20.31
C PHE A 322 -11.24 2.38 -20.83
N PRO A 323 -11.79 1.23 -21.29
CA PRO A 323 -13.19 1.13 -21.67
C PRO A 323 -14.16 1.51 -20.56
N VAL A 324 -13.85 1.16 -19.31
CA VAL A 324 -14.66 1.49 -18.13
C VAL A 324 -13.80 2.23 -17.11
N VAL A 325 -14.31 3.36 -16.59
CA VAL A 325 -13.63 4.18 -15.58
C VAL A 325 -14.60 4.49 -14.45
N PHE A 326 -14.19 4.15 -13.23
CA PHE A 326 -14.79 4.64 -12.00
C PHE A 326 -13.98 5.83 -11.47
N LEU A 327 -14.64 6.94 -11.18
CA LEU A 327 -14.06 8.06 -10.45
C LEU A 327 -14.63 8.01 -9.02
N VAL A 328 -13.77 7.78 -8.03
CA VAL A 328 -14.17 7.61 -6.62
C VAL A 328 -13.74 8.78 -5.76
N GLY A 329 -14.45 9.01 -4.65
CA GLY A 329 -14.23 10.12 -3.74
C GLY A 329 -14.36 11.47 -4.44
N LEU A 330 -15.48 11.69 -5.12
CA LEU A 330 -15.84 12.97 -5.74
C LEU A 330 -16.47 13.91 -4.71
N GLU A 331 -15.71 14.29 -3.68
CA GLU A 331 -16.18 15.14 -2.57
C GLU A 331 -15.39 16.45 -2.48
N GLU A 332 -16.02 17.49 -1.94
CA GLU A 332 -15.35 18.76 -1.67
C GLU A 332 -14.47 18.63 -0.43
N GLY A 333 -13.17 18.91 -0.58
CA GLY A 333 -12.21 18.85 0.54
C GLY A 333 -11.45 17.54 0.68
N LEU A 334 -11.69 16.57 -0.21
CA LEU A 334 -10.86 15.37 -0.38
C LEU A 334 -9.45 15.67 -0.93
#